data_AF-A0A1F6IUD4-F1
#
_entry.id   AF-A0A1F6IUD4-F1
#
_cell.length_a   1.000
_cell.length_b   1.000
_cell.length_c   1.000
_cell.angle_alpha   90.00
_cell.angle_beta   90.00
_cell.angle_gamma   90.00
#
_symmetry.space_group_name_H-M   'P 1'
#
loop_
_entity.id
_entity.type
_entity.pdbx_description
1 polymer ?
#
loop_
_entity_poly.entity_id
_entity_poly.type
_entity_poly.pdbx_seq_one_letter_code
_entity_poly.pdbx_strand_id
1 'polypeptide(L)'
;MNAIGAILYIAVVASVMFYGTKISGPVDSIIGPIAAISLFTLSAAVMAYVFGYEPFQLYFDGKKKQALDLALKTIAAFAIITAIILVLLFSGAVR
;
A
#
# COMPACT_ATOMS: atom_id res chain seq x y z
N MET A 1 -13.31 -1.13 7.23
CA MET A 1 -13.35 -0.26 6.02
C MET A 1 -11.98 -0.04 5.36
N ASN A 2 -10.85 -0.35 6.00
CA ASN A 2 -9.51 0.05 5.50
C ASN A 2 -8.93 -0.84 4.38
N ALA A 3 -9.19 -2.15 4.36
CA ALA A 3 -8.52 -3.05 3.41
C ALA A 3 -8.96 -2.86 1.94
N ILE A 4 -10.25 -2.62 1.70
CA ILE A 4 -10.78 -2.39 0.34
C ILE A 4 -10.29 -1.04 -0.21
N GLY A 5 -10.31 0.01 0.62
CA GLY A 5 -9.77 1.32 0.25
C GLY A 5 -8.27 1.28 -0.06
N ALA A 6 -7.51 0.51 0.73
CA ALA A 6 -6.10 0.26 0.46
C ALA A 6 -5.84 -0.42 -0.90
N ILE A 7 -6.64 -1.43 -1.26
CA ILE A 7 -6.52 -2.10 -2.57
C ILE A 7 -6.81 -1.12 -3.71
N LEU A 8 -7.86 -0.31 -3.57
CA LEU A 8 -8.23 0.70 -4.57
C LEU A 8 -7.12 1.74 -4.75
N TYR A 9 -6.53 2.20 -3.65
CA TYR A 9 -5.37 3.10 -3.67
C TYR A 9 -4.15 2.47 -4.36
N ILE A 10 -3.82 1.22 -4.01
CA ILE A 10 -2.71 0.48 -4.63
C ILE A 10 -2.94 0.32 -6.14
N ALA A 11 -4.17 0.00 -6.57
CA ALA A 11 -4.51 -0.14 -7.98
C ALA A 11 -4.29 1.16 -8.76
N VAL A 12 -4.62 2.32 -8.17
CA VAL A 12 -4.35 3.63 -8.75
C VAL A 12 -2.85 3.89 -8.85
N VAL A 13 -2.09 3.69 -7.77
CA VAL A 13 -0.63 3.88 -7.74
C VAL A 13 0.06 2.98 -8.77
N ALA A 14 -0.31 1.70 -8.82
CA ALA A 14 0.22 0.75 -9.79
C ALA A 14 -0.10 1.15 -11.23
N SER A 15 -1.32 1.65 -11.48
CA SER A 15 -1.71 2.16 -12.80
C SER A 15 -0.87 3.37 -13.20
N VAL A 16 -0.62 4.31 -12.28
CA VAL A 16 0.25 5.47 -12.54
C VAL A 16 1.66 5.02 -12.90
N MET A 17 2.23 4.05 -12.19
CA MET A 17 3.57 3.52 -12.50
C MET A 17 3.61 2.80 -13.86
N PHE A 18 2.60 1.97 -14.16
CA PHE A 18 2.56 1.20 -15.40
C PHE A 18 2.30 2.07 -16.64
N TYR A 19 1.29 2.92 -16.60
CA TYR A 19 0.96 3.80 -17.72
C TYR A 19 1.95 4.96 -17.85
N GLY A 20 2.47 5.50 -16.74
CA GLY A 20 3.47 6.56 -16.76
C GLY A 20 4.75 6.13 -17.47
N THR A 21 5.24 4.92 -17.19
CA THR A 21 6.43 4.36 -17.88
C THR A 21 6.17 4.04 -19.35
N LYS A 22 4.94 3.60 -19.71
CA LYS A 22 4.57 3.40 -21.12
C LYS A 22 4.47 4.69 -21.93
N ILE A 23 3.98 5.78 -21.32
CA ILE A 23 3.76 7.06 -22.02
C ILE A 23 5.07 7.85 -22.14
N SER A 24 5.87 7.90 -21.08
CA SER A 24 7.09 8.72 -21.05
C SER A 24 8.30 8.06 -21.72
N GLY A 25 8.25 6.76 -22.00
CA GLY A 25 9.41 6.00 -22.49
C GLY A 25 10.51 5.85 -21.42
N PRO A 26 11.68 5.31 -21.79
CA PRO A 26 12.81 5.20 -20.87
C PRO A 26 13.24 6.59 -20.40
N VAL A 27 13.14 6.84 -19.09
CA VAL A 27 13.61 8.08 -18.48
C VAL A 27 15.08 7.89 -18.10
N ASP A 28 15.99 8.19 -19.01
CA ASP A 28 17.45 8.18 -18.79
C ASP A 28 17.92 9.42 -18.01
N SER A 29 17.24 9.71 -16.91
CA SER A 29 17.50 10.86 -16.04
C SER A 29 17.22 10.49 -14.59
N ILE A 30 17.86 11.21 -13.67
CA ILE A 30 17.63 11.10 -12.22
C ILE A 30 16.16 11.32 -11.83
N ILE A 31 15.38 11.96 -12.70
CA ILE A 31 13.93 12.20 -12.52
C ILE A 31 13.16 10.88 -12.35
N GLY A 32 13.51 9.81 -13.09
CA GLY A 32 12.83 8.52 -13.00
C GLY A 32 12.90 7.91 -11.59
N PRO A 33 14.11 7.71 -11.03
CA PRO A 33 14.28 7.27 -9.65
C PRO A 33 13.64 8.20 -8.61
N ILE A 34 13.73 9.52 -8.78
CA ILE A 34 13.11 10.49 -7.86
C ILE A 34 11.58 10.33 -7.84
N ALA A 35 10.95 10.20 -9.01
CA ALA A 35 9.52 10.02 -9.12
C ALA A 35 9.05 8.71 -8.47
N ALA A 36 9.78 7.61 -8.70
CA ALA A 36 9.49 6.32 -8.09
C ALA A 36 9.58 6.36 -6.55
N ILE A 37 10.66 6.92 -6.01
CA ILE A 37 10.85 7.05 -4.55
C ILE A 37 9.81 8.00 -3.93
N SER A 38 9.48 9.09 -4.61
CA SER A 38 8.47 10.06 -4.15
C SER A 38 7.09 9.43 -4.07
N LEU A 39 6.68 8.70 -5.12
CA LEU A 39 5.40 8.00 -5.15
C LEU A 39 5.33 6.89 -4.11
N PHE A 40 6.42 6.14 -3.92
CA PHE A 40 6.53 5.15 -2.86
C PHE A 40 6.38 5.78 -1.47
N THR A 41 7.07 6.89 -1.21
CA THR A 41 7.03 7.59 0.09
C THR A 41 5.64 8.15 0.36
N LEU A 42 5.00 8.76 -0.65
CA LEU A 42 3.63 9.23 -0.57
C LEU A 42 2.67 8.07 -0.26
N SER A 43 2.84 6.93 -0.93
CA SER A 43 2.07 5.71 -0.68
C SER A 43 2.25 5.19 0.74
N ALA A 44 3.48 5.14 1.24
CA ALA A 44 3.76 4.75 2.62
C ALA A 44 3.07 5.70 3.63
N ALA A 45 3.09 7.01 3.38
CA ALA A 45 2.43 7.99 4.25
C ALA A 45 0.89 7.85 4.23
N VAL A 46 0.28 7.70 3.06
CA VAL A 46 -1.16 7.47 2.91
C VAL A 46 -1.57 6.18 3.61
N MET A 47 -0.81 5.11 3.44
CA MET A 47 -1.11 3.81 4.06
C MET A 47 -0.92 3.84 5.57
N ALA A 48 0.10 4.55 6.08
CA ALA A 48 0.27 4.79 7.51
C ALA A 48 -0.91 5.56 8.10
N TYR A 49 -1.47 6.53 7.36
CA TYR A 49 -2.69 7.22 7.79
C TYR A 49 -3.91 6.29 7.75
N VAL A 50 -4.17 5.63 6.62
CA VAL A 50 -5.35 4.75 6.44
C VAL A 50 -5.37 3.61 7.45
N PHE A 51 -4.24 2.98 7.74
CA PHE A 51 -4.17 1.90 8.71
C PHE A 51 -3.94 2.37 10.13
N GLY A 52 -3.23 3.47 10.32
CA GLY A 52 -2.81 3.94 11.63
C GLY A 52 -3.79 4.88 12.32
N TYR A 53 -4.66 5.59 11.60
CA TYR A 53 -5.54 6.61 12.19
C TYR A 53 -6.39 6.07 13.35
N GLU A 54 -7.07 4.95 13.13
CA GLU A 54 -7.97 4.33 14.11
C GLU A 54 -7.20 3.69 15.30
N PRO A 55 -6.11 2.92 15.09
CA PRO A 55 -5.22 2.51 16.18
C PRO A 55 -4.62 3.67 16.98
N PHE A 56 -4.22 4.75 16.31
CA PHE A 56 -3.65 5.92 16.99
C PHE A 56 -4.69 6.62 17.86
N GLN A 57 -5.93 6.80 17.38
CA GLN A 57 -7.03 7.30 18.20
C GLN A 57 -7.26 6.43 19.44
N LEU A 58 -7.36 5.10 19.27
CA LEU A 58 -7.53 4.20 20.41
C LEU A 58 -6.34 4.23 21.38
N TYR A 59 -5.13 4.43 20.87
CA TYR A 59 -3.93 4.53 21.70
C TYR A 59 -3.96 5.79 22.57
N PHE A 60 -4.37 6.94 22.00
CA PHE A 60 -4.54 8.20 22.74
C PHE A 60 -5.72 8.16 23.72
N ASP A 61 -6.77 7.40 23.41
CA ASP A 61 -7.89 7.12 24.33
C ASP A 61 -7.52 6.17 25.49
N GLY A 62 -6.24 5.77 25.62
CA GLY A 62 -5.75 4.88 26.67
C GLY A 62 -6.04 3.40 26.43
N LYS A 63 -6.72 3.03 25.34
CA LYS A 63 -7.09 1.65 24.96
C LYS A 63 -5.96 0.94 24.20
N LYS A 64 -4.74 0.96 24.76
CA LYS A 64 -3.51 0.49 24.09
C LYS A 64 -3.57 -0.95 23.58
N LYS A 65 -4.18 -1.87 24.36
CA LYS A 65 -4.34 -3.28 23.93
C LYS A 65 -5.24 -3.42 22.71
N GLN A 66 -6.35 -2.67 22.67
CA GLN A 66 -7.28 -2.70 21.55
C GLN A 66 -6.70 -2.00 20.32
N ALA A 67 -5.94 -0.92 20.50
CA ALA A 67 -5.19 -0.28 19.42
C ALA A 67 -4.21 -1.25 18.72
N LEU A 68 -3.42 -2.00 19.52
CA LEU A 68 -2.48 -2.99 19.01
C LEU A 68 -3.20 -4.15 18.32
N ASP A 69 -4.26 -4.68 18.93
CA ASP A 69 -5.05 -5.78 18.33
C ASP A 69 -5.68 -5.36 17.00
N LEU A 70 -6.21 -4.13 16.92
CA LEU A 70 -6.75 -3.58 15.68
C LEU A 70 -5.66 -3.44 14.61
N ALA A 71 -4.52 -2.81 14.94
CA ALA A 71 -3.41 -2.63 14.01
C ALA A 71 -2.87 -3.96 13.48
N LEU A 72 -2.68 -4.95 14.36
CA LEU A 72 -2.21 -6.29 13.98
C LEU A 72 -3.21 -6.99 13.07
N LYS A 73 -4.52 -6.88 13.34
CA LYS A 73 -5.56 -7.45 12.49
C LYS A 73 -5.56 -6.82 11.10
N THR A 74 -5.42 -5.49 10.98
CA THR A 74 -5.34 -4.82 9.66
C THR A 74 -4.08 -5.22 8.91
N ILE A 75 -2.92 -5.27 9.57
CA ILE A 75 -1.66 -5.69 8.96
C ILE A 75 -1.75 -7.16 8.52
N ALA A 76 -2.27 -8.05 9.35
CA ALA A 76 -2.43 -9.47 9.03
C ALA A 76 -3.38 -9.68 7.84
N ALA A 77 -4.53 -8.99 7.81
CA ALA A 77 -5.45 -9.05 6.68
C ALA A 77 -4.79 -8.58 5.37
N PHE A 78 -4.05 -7.47 5.43
CA PHE A 78 -3.32 -6.95 4.28
C PHE A 78 -2.18 -7.90 3.83
N ALA A 79 -1.49 -8.53 4.78
CA ALA A 79 -0.45 -9.53 4.50
C ALA A 79 -1.02 -10.77 3.80
N ILE A 80 -2.20 -11.26 4.21
CA ILE A 80 -2.89 -12.38 3.54
C ILE A 80 -3.24 -12.00 2.10
N ILE A 81 -3.81 -10.82 1.87
CA ILE A 81 -4.15 -10.34 0.52
C ILE A 81 -2.89 -10.22 -0.34
N THR A 82 -1.81 -9.67 0.22
CA THR A 82 -0.51 -9.56 -0.45
C THR A 82 0.04 -10.94 -0.82
N ALA A 83 -0.02 -11.90 0.11
CA ALA A 83 0.42 -13.28 -0.15
C ALA A 83 -0.40 -13.94 -1.26
N ILE A 84 -1.73 -13.74 -1.29
CA ILE A 84 -2.60 -14.25 -2.37
C ILE A 84 -2.18 -13.66 -3.72
N ILE A 85 -1.96 -12.35 -3.80
CA ILE A 85 -1.51 -11.68 -5.03
C ILE A 85 -0.16 -12.24 -5.50
N LEU A 86 0.79 -12.44 -4.58
CA LEU A 86 2.09 -13.03 -4.91
C LEU A 86 1.97 -14.48 -5.39
N VAL A 87 1.13 -15.29 -4.72
CA VAL A 87 0.86 -16.67 -5.15
C VAL A 87 0.22 -16.69 -6.54
N LEU A 88 -0.73 -15.81 -6.83
CA LEU A 88 -1.33 -15.68 -8.16
C LEU A 88 -0.30 -15.27 -9.22
N LEU A 89 0.62 -14.35 -8.89
CA LEU A 89 1.70 -13.94 -9.78
C LEU A 89 2.69 -15.08 -10.08
N PHE A 90 3.11 -15.84 -9.06
CA PHE A 90 4.11 -16.91 -9.20
C PHE A 90 3.54 -18.25 -9.66
N SER A 91 2.23 -18.50 -9.46
CA SER A 91 1.55 -19.72 -9.95
C SER A 91 1.37 -19.76 -11.47
N GLY A 92 1.61 -18.64 -12.16
CA GLY A 92 1.39 -18.53 -13.60
C GLY A 92 -0.09 -18.37 -13.98
N ALA A 93 -1.02 -18.32 -13.03
CA ALA A 93 -2.45 -18.12 -13.29
C ALA A 93 -2.77 -16.74 -13.90
N VAL A 94 -1.86 -15.78 -13.78
CA VAL A 94 -2.01 -14.38 -14.24
C VAL A 94 -1.11 -14.08 -15.46
N ARG A 95 -0.46 -15.09 -16.05
CA ARG A 95 0.36 -14.93 -17.28
C ARG A 95 -0.46 -15.19 -18.54
#